data_AF-A0A543KTT4-F1
#
_entry.id   AF-A0A543KTT4-F1
#
_cell.length_a   1.000
_cell.length_b   1.000
_cell.length_c   1.000
_cell.angle_alpha   90.00
_cell.angle_beta   90.00
_cell.angle_gamma   90.00
#
_symmetry.space_group_name_H-M   'P 1'
#
loop_
_entity.id
_entity.type
_entity.pdbx_description
1 polymer ?
#
loop_
_entity_poly.entity_id
_entity_poly.type
_entity_poly.pdbx_seq_one_letter_code
_entity_poly.pdbx_strand_id
1 'polypeptide(L)'
;MIAANTTLFGRLTEFARQREFPVPDPSAPRWVHANPEADEVLKTAVLRSHMSFGRFRHLAWLEVNEQHYVATIGFDYEVDDPGFDLLEDIQGYDVCLLTELPVSPSASAAEVYNVVAADSRSSNPKYHGHDNTQIVALFPPVRVFASAEPIDDELIWPIFLSISSEESRNGGSWIESELADRLCALADANVDLLPYKELCRSTLDLDPRSLFMSLYRCVEATYAHDKATKLKQGLSIEHEWQEIAEILEKEMSWRPLEASSLNVVLAFAQVDDLREVCECLNVPLYKDTNLASAAGKAVYDLRNRIVHYRPALAPVESEEIDWNRLCNALVSVAGDVFHSAYGQERAA
;
A
#
# COMPACT_ATOMS: atom_id res chain seq x y z
N MET A 1 2.86 25.07 11.93
CA MET A 1 2.52 26.24 11.06
C MET A 1 3.72 26.90 10.36
N ILE A 2 4.65 27.61 11.05
CA ILE A 2 5.78 28.30 10.37
C ILE A 2 6.66 27.31 9.62
N ALA A 3 7.12 26.26 10.31
CA ALA A 3 7.96 25.22 9.71
C ALA A 3 7.28 24.54 8.52
N ALA A 4 5.98 24.25 8.62
CA ALA A 4 5.24 23.61 7.54
C ALA A 4 5.22 24.47 6.27
N ASN A 5 4.91 25.77 6.39
CA ASN A 5 4.93 26.69 5.27
C ASN A 5 6.36 26.87 4.70
N THR A 6 7.37 26.98 5.57
CA THR A 6 8.78 27.03 5.12
C THR A 6 9.16 25.81 4.29
N THR A 7 8.76 24.61 4.73
CA THR A 7 9.01 23.36 3.99
C THR A 7 8.26 23.35 2.65
N LEU A 8 6.96 23.67 2.64
CA LEU A 8 6.13 23.67 1.43
C LEU A 8 6.67 24.63 0.36
N PHE A 9 6.87 25.91 0.73
CA PHE A 9 7.40 26.91 -0.20
C PHE A 9 8.86 26.66 -0.57
N GLY A 10 9.65 26.07 0.32
CA GLY A 10 11.00 25.62 0.03
C GLY A 10 11.02 24.56 -1.09
N ARG A 11 10.14 23.56 -1.00
CA ARG A 11 9.98 22.52 -2.05
C ARG A 11 9.53 23.09 -3.38
N LEU A 12 8.54 23.98 -3.38
CA LEU A 12 8.04 24.62 -4.60
C LEU A 12 9.12 25.48 -5.27
N THR A 13 9.86 26.25 -4.47
CA THR A 13 10.96 27.09 -4.95
C THR A 13 12.09 26.27 -5.54
N GLU A 14 12.46 25.17 -4.87
CA GLU A 14 13.49 24.25 -5.36
C GLU A 14 13.05 23.54 -6.64
N PHE A 15 11.80 23.09 -6.72
CA PHE A 15 11.21 22.48 -7.91
C PHE A 15 11.29 23.39 -9.13
N ALA A 16 10.92 24.67 -8.96
CA ALA A 16 10.97 25.67 -10.02
C ALA A 16 12.41 26.02 -10.42
N ARG A 17 13.31 26.18 -9.44
CA ARG A 17 14.74 26.43 -9.66
C ARG A 17 15.42 25.34 -10.47
N GLN A 18 15.17 24.06 -10.15
CA GLN A 18 15.72 22.91 -10.88
C GLN A 18 15.29 22.84 -12.35
N ARG A 19 14.24 23.57 -12.72
CA ARG A 19 13.64 23.59 -14.06
C ARG A 19 13.76 24.96 -14.74
N GLU A 20 14.74 25.77 -14.32
CA GLU A 20 15.07 27.06 -14.93
C GLU A 20 14.03 28.18 -14.72
N PHE A 21 13.17 28.05 -13.71
CA PHE A 21 12.23 29.09 -13.26
C PHE A 21 12.53 29.54 -11.81
N PRO A 22 13.66 30.20 -11.54
CA PRO A 22 14.02 30.57 -10.16
C PRO A 22 13.07 31.64 -9.60
N VAL A 23 12.44 31.34 -8.46
CA VAL A 23 11.61 32.30 -7.72
C VAL A 23 12.48 33.43 -7.12
N PRO A 24 12.09 34.72 -7.23
CA PRO A 24 12.81 35.83 -6.61
C PRO A 24 12.79 35.74 -5.08
N ASP A 25 13.92 36.04 -4.43
CA ASP A 25 14.10 35.90 -2.97
C ASP A 25 13.54 34.55 -2.45
N PRO A 26 14.22 33.43 -2.76
CA PRO A 26 13.74 32.10 -2.40
C PRO A 26 13.63 31.89 -0.87
N SER A 27 14.34 32.73 -0.09
CA SER A 27 14.30 32.76 1.37
C SER A 27 13.17 33.61 1.97
N ALA A 28 12.46 34.41 1.17
CA ALA A 28 11.42 35.29 1.69
C ALA A 28 10.31 34.48 2.39
N PRO A 29 9.85 34.91 3.58
CA PRO A 29 8.73 34.25 4.25
C PRO A 29 7.47 34.30 3.38
N ARG A 30 6.93 33.11 3.09
CA ARG A 30 5.68 32.87 2.37
C ARG A 30 4.86 31.87 3.20
N TRP A 31 3.55 32.06 3.19
CA TRP A 31 2.63 31.12 3.83
C TRP A 31 1.32 31.04 3.03
N VAL A 32 0.60 29.95 3.21
CA VAL A 32 -0.74 29.78 2.67
C VAL A 32 -1.71 30.53 3.59
N HIS A 33 -2.52 31.42 3.02
CA HIS A 33 -3.65 32.01 3.70
C HIS A 33 -4.74 30.95 3.82
N ALA A 34 -5.16 30.65 5.04
CA ALA A 34 -6.19 29.67 5.31
C ALA A 34 -7.26 30.26 6.25
N ASN A 35 -8.40 29.57 6.32
CA ASN A 35 -9.47 29.90 7.25
C ASN A 35 -9.00 29.75 8.72
N PRO A 36 -9.76 30.27 9.72
CA PRO A 36 -9.36 30.18 11.12
C PRO A 36 -9.24 28.75 11.68
N GLU A 37 -9.95 27.78 11.12
CA GLU A 37 -9.97 26.39 11.58
C GLU A 37 -8.75 25.60 11.09
N ALA A 38 -8.24 25.94 9.91
CA ALA A 38 -7.05 25.36 9.30
C ALA A 38 -5.79 25.54 10.16
N ASP A 39 -5.70 26.65 10.90
CA ASP A 39 -4.61 26.91 11.83
C ASP A 39 -4.60 25.93 13.00
N GLU A 40 -5.78 25.51 13.47
CA GLU A 40 -5.89 24.49 14.51
C GLU A 40 -5.56 23.11 13.97
N VAL A 41 -6.09 22.75 12.78
CA VAL A 41 -5.71 21.51 12.08
C VAL A 41 -4.19 21.41 11.93
N LEU A 42 -3.52 22.47 11.47
CA LEU A 42 -2.06 22.49 11.31
C LEU A 42 -1.24 22.41 12.61
N LYS A 43 -1.87 22.63 13.77
CA LYS A 43 -1.23 22.49 15.09
C LYS A 43 -1.41 21.09 15.66
N THR A 44 -2.56 20.47 15.41
CA THR A 44 -2.97 19.22 16.06
C THR A 44 -2.91 18.00 15.15
N ALA A 45 -2.79 18.18 13.84
CA ALA A 45 -2.71 17.08 12.89
C ALA A 45 -1.44 16.25 13.09
N VAL A 46 -1.62 14.94 13.19
CA VAL A 46 -0.56 13.95 13.28
C VAL A 46 -0.71 12.99 12.11
N LEU A 47 0.31 12.94 11.24
CA LEU A 47 0.41 11.89 10.22
C LEU A 47 0.82 10.58 10.91
N ARG A 48 -0.11 9.63 11.01
CA ARG A 48 0.10 8.35 11.68
C ARG A 48 0.80 7.34 10.77
N SER A 49 0.25 7.14 9.57
CA SER A 49 0.81 6.24 8.55
C SER A 49 0.60 6.79 7.15
N HIS A 50 1.43 6.35 6.21
CA HIS A 50 1.29 6.71 4.79
C HIS A 50 1.89 5.67 3.85
N MET A 51 1.47 5.71 2.60
CA MET A 51 2.03 4.95 1.49
C MET A 51 2.21 5.86 0.27
N SER A 52 3.29 5.65 -0.48
CA SER A 52 3.58 6.41 -1.70
C SER A 52 3.69 5.46 -2.89
N PHE A 53 3.07 5.85 -4.00
CA PHE A 53 3.07 5.17 -5.29
C PHE A 53 3.76 6.06 -6.32
N GLY A 54 5.08 6.17 -6.19
CA GLY A 54 5.86 7.13 -6.98
C GLY A 54 5.76 8.56 -6.43
N ARG A 55 5.71 9.54 -7.34
CA ARG A 55 5.87 10.98 -7.02
C ARG A 55 4.57 11.76 -6.86
N PHE A 56 3.46 11.21 -7.37
CA PHE A 56 2.19 11.93 -7.51
C PHE A 56 1.04 11.25 -6.78
N ARG A 57 1.23 10.02 -6.33
CA ARG A 57 0.17 9.21 -5.71
C ARG A 57 0.53 8.83 -4.29
N HIS A 58 -0.32 9.20 -3.34
CA HIS A 58 -0.12 8.91 -1.92
C HIS A 58 -1.45 8.57 -1.22
N LEU A 59 -1.35 7.68 -0.24
CA LEU A 59 -2.39 7.42 0.75
C LEU A 59 -1.84 7.81 2.12
N ALA A 60 -2.68 8.40 2.96
CA ALA A 60 -2.27 8.84 4.29
C ALA A 60 -3.39 8.64 5.32
N TRP A 61 -2.98 8.37 6.55
CA TRP A 61 -3.82 8.36 7.72
C TRP A 61 -3.40 9.48 8.65
N LEU A 62 -4.33 10.38 8.95
CA LEU A 62 -4.14 11.49 9.88
C LEU A 62 -5.02 11.31 11.10
N GLU A 63 -4.57 11.88 12.22
CA GLU A 63 -5.37 12.09 13.40
C GLU A 63 -5.35 13.57 13.78
N VAL A 64 -6.54 14.14 14.02
CA VAL A 64 -6.72 15.53 14.44
C VAL A 64 -7.70 15.52 15.61
N ASN A 65 -7.25 15.90 16.81
CA ASN A 65 -8.09 15.92 18.02
C ASN A 65 -8.82 14.58 18.28
N GLU A 66 -8.08 13.46 18.23
CA GLU A 66 -8.60 12.09 18.39
C GLU A 66 -9.56 11.61 17.28
N GLN A 67 -9.88 12.45 16.30
CA GLN A 67 -10.64 12.07 15.11
C GLN A 67 -9.69 11.58 14.01
N HIS A 68 -10.05 10.49 13.33
CA HIS A 68 -9.23 9.86 12.29
C HIS A 68 -9.71 10.25 10.89
N TYR A 69 -8.74 10.41 9.98
CA TYR A 69 -8.96 10.80 8.60
C TYR A 69 -8.09 9.96 7.66
N VAL A 70 -8.64 9.61 6.51
CA VAL A 70 -7.90 9.02 5.40
C VAL A 70 -7.78 10.06 4.30
N ALA A 71 -6.62 10.18 3.68
CA ALA A 71 -6.40 11.10 2.57
C ALA A 71 -5.85 10.39 1.35
N THR A 72 -6.33 10.80 0.18
CA THR A 72 -5.82 10.37 -1.13
C THR A 72 -5.23 11.57 -1.85
N ILE A 73 -4.07 11.38 -2.50
CA ILE A 73 -3.41 12.40 -3.31
C ILE A 73 -3.12 11.80 -4.68
N GLY A 74 -3.64 12.41 -5.75
CA GLY A 74 -3.42 11.98 -7.13
C GLY A 74 -4.16 10.71 -7.56
N PHE A 75 -5.19 10.33 -6.80
CA PHE A 75 -6.11 9.25 -7.12
C PHE A 75 -7.27 9.81 -7.93
N ASP A 76 -7.71 9.10 -8.95
CA ASP A 76 -8.89 9.47 -9.74
C ASP A 76 -10.16 8.89 -9.12
N TYR A 77 -10.06 7.73 -8.44
CA TYR A 77 -11.15 7.12 -7.69
C TYR A 77 -11.67 8.03 -6.56
N GLU A 78 -12.99 8.11 -6.47
CA GLU A 78 -13.70 8.73 -5.36
C GLU A 78 -14.16 7.63 -4.42
N VAL A 79 -13.67 7.68 -3.17
CA VAL A 79 -13.98 6.67 -2.14
C VAL A 79 -15.48 6.65 -1.91
N ASP A 80 -16.10 5.51 -2.21
CA ASP A 80 -17.54 5.25 -2.04
C ASP A 80 -17.73 4.20 -0.95
N ASP A 81 -17.40 4.59 0.29
CA ASP A 81 -17.50 3.75 1.48
C ASP A 81 -18.29 4.51 2.56
N PRO A 82 -19.38 3.93 3.10
CA PRO A 82 -20.22 4.60 4.10
C PRO A 82 -19.50 4.89 5.43
N GLY A 83 -18.34 4.29 5.69
CA GLY A 83 -17.47 4.58 6.83
C GLY A 83 -16.62 5.84 6.65
N PHE A 84 -16.68 6.50 5.48
CA PHE A 84 -15.85 7.65 5.14
C PHE A 84 -16.67 8.81 4.56
N ASP A 85 -16.63 9.96 5.24
CA ASP A 85 -17.27 11.18 4.77
C ASP A 85 -16.24 12.12 4.12
N LEU A 86 -16.42 12.46 2.85
CA LEU A 86 -15.57 13.43 2.15
C LEU A 86 -15.70 14.82 2.79
N LEU A 87 -14.56 15.43 3.13
CA LEU A 87 -14.51 16.81 3.60
C LEU A 87 -14.57 17.80 2.42
N GLU A 88 -15.53 18.73 2.47
CA GLU A 88 -15.63 19.83 1.51
C GLU A 88 -14.52 20.88 1.71
N ASP A 89 -14.18 21.18 2.96
CA ASP A 89 -13.10 22.09 3.33
C ASP A 89 -11.93 21.31 3.92
N ILE A 90 -10.84 21.24 3.15
CA ILE A 90 -9.61 20.54 3.53
C ILE A 90 -8.48 21.49 3.92
N GLN A 91 -8.76 22.80 4.07
CA GLN A 91 -7.74 23.77 4.41
C GLN A 91 -7.06 23.39 5.74
N GLY A 92 -5.73 23.35 5.72
CA GLY A 92 -4.90 22.91 6.83
C GLY A 92 -4.51 21.44 6.74
N TYR A 93 -5.44 20.55 6.34
CA TYR A 93 -5.11 19.15 6.05
C TYR A 93 -4.20 19.05 4.82
N ASP A 94 -4.55 19.78 3.77
CA ASP A 94 -3.78 19.87 2.53
C ASP A 94 -2.35 20.37 2.76
N VAL A 95 -2.16 21.47 3.50
CA VAL A 95 -0.86 22.02 3.83
C VAL A 95 -0.08 21.04 4.71
N CYS A 96 -0.73 20.38 5.66
CA CYS A 96 -0.12 19.31 6.45
C CYS A 96 0.40 18.19 5.53
N LEU A 97 -0.47 17.64 4.68
CA LEU A 97 -0.15 16.54 3.77
C LEU A 97 0.96 16.89 2.79
N LEU A 98 0.87 18.05 2.12
CA LEU A 98 1.86 18.49 1.12
C LEU A 98 3.22 18.83 1.74
N THR A 99 3.25 19.12 3.04
CA THR A 99 4.48 19.31 3.80
C THR A 99 5.07 18.00 4.30
N GLU A 100 4.26 17.12 4.88
CA GLU A 100 4.74 15.88 5.51
C GLU A 100 5.06 14.79 4.48
N LEU A 101 4.32 14.73 3.37
CA LEU A 101 4.51 13.74 2.31
C LEU A 101 5.40 14.27 1.19
N PRO A 102 6.22 13.45 0.53
CA PRO A 102 7.10 13.87 -0.56
C PRO A 102 6.37 14.02 -1.91
N VAL A 103 5.24 14.74 -1.93
CA VAL A 103 4.41 14.96 -3.12
C VAL A 103 5.11 15.93 -4.07
N SER A 104 5.23 15.56 -5.34
CA SER A 104 5.72 16.45 -6.38
C SER A 104 4.58 17.29 -6.98
N PRO A 105 4.82 18.57 -7.33
CA PRO A 105 3.85 19.35 -8.10
C PRO A 105 3.52 18.68 -9.44
N SER A 106 2.23 18.60 -9.77
CA SER A 106 1.74 18.17 -11.08
C SER A 106 1.76 19.32 -12.10
N ALA A 107 1.69 20.56 -11.62
CA ALA A 107 1.82 21.76 -12.44
C ALA A 107 3.24 21.97 -12.99
N SER A 108 3.34 22.74 -14.07
CA SER A 108 4.62 23.12 -14.67
C SER A 108 5.42 24.05 -13.75
N ALA A 109 6.74 24.07 -13.92
CA ALA A 109 7.62 24.99 -13.19
C ALA A 109 7.27 26.47 -13.42
N ALA A 110 6.74 26.81 -14.59
CA ALA A 110 6.27 28.17 -14.90
C ALA A 110 5.02 28.55 -14.09
N GLU A 111 4.06 27.62 -13.94
CA GLU A 111 2.87 27.82 -13.12
C GLU A 111 3.23 27.94 -11.64
N VAL A 112 4.10 27.04 -11.15
CA VAL A 112 4.64 27.13 -9.78
C VAL A 112 5.32 28.49 -9.57
N TYR A 113 6.15 28.93 -10.51
CA TYR A 113 6.78 30.24 -10.44
C TYR A 113 5.75 31.37 -10.39
N ASN A 114 4.75 31.37 -11.27
CA ASN A 114 3.75 32.43 -11.34
C ASN A 114 2.95 32.58 -10.03
N VAL A 115 2.63 31.46 -9.37
CA VAL A 115 1.94 31.47 -8.08
C VAL A 115 2.90 31.90 -6.97
N VAL A 116 4.05 31.23 -6.83
CA VAL A 116 4.95 31.43 -5.68
C VAL A 116 5.68 32.78 -5.71
N ALA A 117 6.02 33.27 -6.91
CA ALA A 117 6.70 34.56 -7.08
C ALA A 117 5.76 35.77 -7.00
N ALA A 118 4.43 35.56 -6.93
CA ALA A 118 3.46 36.64 -6.96
C ALA A 118 3.63 37.63 -5.81
N ASP A 119 3.89 37.15 -4.58
CA ASP A 119 4.15 38.00 -3.43
C ASP A 119 4.92 37.27 -2.30
N SER A 120 5.44 38.05 -1.36
CA SER A 120 6.12 37.60 -0.15
C SER A 120 6.10 38.67 0.94
N ARG A 121 6.40 38.27 2.18
CA ARG A 121 6.52 39.24 3.28
C ARG A 121 7.66 40.25 3.08
N SER A 122 8.73 39.86 2.37
CA SER A 122 9.87 40.72 2.07
C SER A 122 9.54 41.80 1.04
N SER A 123 8.72 41.48 0.02
CA SER A 123 8.33 42.39 -1.04
C SER A 123 7.15 43.30 -0.66
N ASN A 124 6.24 42.82 0.17
CA ASN A 124 5.03 43.53 0.54
C ASN A 124 4.74 43.46 2.05
N PRO A 125 4.86 44.59 2.79
CA PRO A 125 4.51 44.66 4.21
C PRO A 125 3.02 44.41 4.52
N LYS A 126 2.14 44.40 3.51
CA LYS A 126 0.71 44.05 3.62
C LYS A 126 0.41 42.61 3.15
N TYR A 127 1.44 41.80 2.90
CA TYR A 127 1.29 40.40 2.55
C TYR A 127 0.51 39.64 3.64
N HIS A 128 -0.54 38.92 3.23
CA HIS A 128 -1.46 38.17 4.09
C HIS A 128 -1.43 36.66 3.84
N GLY A 129 -0.60 36.19 2.90
CA GLY A 129 -0.51 34.80 2.49
C GLY A 129 -0.90 34.61 1.02
N HIS A 130 -0.56 33.44 0.46
CA HIS A 130 -1.04 32.97 -0.84
C HIS A 130 -2.42 32.33 -0.71
N ASP A 131 -3.26 32.44 -1.73
CA ASP A 131 -4.56 31.74 -1.76
C ASP A 131 -4.34 30.22 -1.71
N ASN A 132 -5.00 29.56 -0.77
CA ASN A 132 -4.94 28.11 -0.58
C ASN A 132 -5.29 27.35 -1.87
N THR A 133 -6.38 27.73 -2.55
CA THR A 133 -6.83 27.04 -3.77
C THR A 133 -5.78 27.14 -4.88
N GLN A 134 -5.06 28.26 -4.98
CA GLN A 134 -3.98 28.43 -5.96
C GLN A 134 -2.78 27.54 -5.65
N ILE A 135 -2.45 27.35 -4.38
CA ILE A 135 -1.33 26.51 -3.95
C ILE A 135 -1.67 25.02 -4.14
N VAL A 136 -2.85 24.59 -3.71
CA VAL A 136 -3.31 23.19 -3.85
C VAL A 136 -3.38 22.78 -5.32
N ALA A 137 -3.84 23.66 -6.20
CA ALA A 137 -3.92 23.41 -7.64
C ALA A 137 -2.55 23.14 -8.32
N LEU A 138 -1.42 23.41 -7.66
CA LEU A 138 -0.09 23.06 -8.16
C LEU A 138 0.24 21.57 -8.00
N PHE A 139 -0.51 20.85 -7.17
CA PHE A 139 -0.29 19.46 -6.82
C PHE A 139 -1.38 18.56 -7.43
N PRO A 140 -1.17 17.22 -7.44
CA PRO A 140 -2.24 16.28 -7.75
C PRO A 140 -3.44 16.48 -6.81
N PRO A 141 -4.67 16.11 -7.23
CA PRO A 141 -5.87 16.27 -6.42
C PRO A 141 -5.69 15.70 -5.01
N VAL A 142 -5.97 16.51 -3.98
CA VAL A 142 -5.94 16.10 -2.58
C VAL A 142 -7.38 15.95 -2.10
N ARG A 143 -7.73 14.78 -1.59
CA ARG A 143 -9.04 14.52 -0.95
C ARG A 143 -8.81 14.00 0.46
N VAL A 144 -9.66 14.40 1.39
CA VAL A 144 -9.60 14.00 2.81
C VAL A 144 -10.97 13.51 3.23
N PHE A 145 -11.00 12.35 3.87
CA PHE A 145 -12.20 11.67 4.30
C PHE A 145 -12.15 11.50 5.81
N ALA A 146 -13.18 11.95 6.52
CA ALA A 146 -13.34 11.70 7.94
C ALA A 146 -13.84 10.26 8.12
N SER A 147 -13.19 9.50 9.01
CA SER A 147 -13.64 8.14 9.31
C SER A 147 -14.73 8.15 10.38
N ALA A 148 -15.79 7.37 10.17
CA ALA A 148 -16.85 7.20 11.15
C ALA A 148 -16.38 6.41 12.39
N GLU A 149 -15.36 5.56 12.23
CA GLU A 149 -14.82 4.70 13.28
C GLU A 149 -13.35 5.05 13.57
N PRO A 150 -12.84 4.75 14.79
CA PRO A 150 -11.42 4.85 15.06
C PRO A 150 -10.60 3.96 14.14
N ILE A 151 -9.47 4.46 13.68
CA ILE A 151 -8.51 3.70 12.88
C ILE A 151 -7.31 3.40 13.75
N ASP A 152 -6.77 2.19 13.65
CA ASP A 152 -5.51 1.79 14.27
C ASP A 152 -4.49 1.30 13.23
N ASP A 153 -3.31 0.91 13.71
CA ASP A 153 -2.21 0.43 12.86
C ASP A 153 -2.51 -0.89 12.14
N GLU A 154 -3.51 -1.66 12.61
CA GLU A 154 -3.93 -2.93 11.99
C GLU A 154 -4.94 -2.67 10.87
N LEU A 155 -5.93 -1.81 11.13
CA LEU A 155 -7.03 -1.51 10.20
C LEU A 155 -6.61 -0.65 9.00
N ILE A 156 -5.59 0.20 9.15
CA ILE A 156 -5.22 1.16 8.09
C ILE A 156 -4.75 0.48 6.80
N TRP A 157 -4.07 -0.67 6.89
CA TRP A 157 -3.54 -1.34 5.70
C TRP A 157 -4.61 -2.04 4.86
N PRO A 158 -5.60 -2.75 5.44
CA PRO A 158 -6.81 -3.15 4.74
C PRO A 158 -7.51 -1.98 4.03
N ILE A 159 -7.72 -0.85 4.73
CA ILE A 159 -8.33 0.35 4.13
C ILE A 159 -7.52 0.82 2.91
N PHE A 160 -6.20 0.91 3.02
CA PHE A 160 -5.33 1.27 1.89
C PHE A 160 -5.38 0.25 0.75
N LEU A 161 -5.53 -1.05 1.05
CA LEU A 161 -5.65 -2.08 0.03
C LEU A 161 -6.95 -1.90 -0.76
N SER A 162 -8.07 -1.67 -0.06
CA SER A 162 -9.37 -1.42 -0.69
C SER A 162 -9.31 -0.20 -1.62
N ILE A 163 -8.85 0.96 -1.11
CA ILE A 163 -8.75 2.20 -1.91
C ILE A 163 -7.81 2.01 -3.12
N SER A 164 -6.65 1.37 -2.95
CA SER A 164 -5.70 1.17 -4.05
C SER A 164 -6.17 0.15 -5.08
N SER A 165 -6.98 -0.84 -4.67
CA SER A 165 -7.61 -1.81 -5.57
C SER A 165 -8.71 -1.15 -6.40
N GLU A 166 -9.52 -0.27 -5.80
CA GLU A 166 -10.53 0.51 -6.54
C GLU A 166 -9.90 1.53 -7.50
N GLU A 167 -8.81 2.19 -7.10
CA GLU A 167 -8.03 3.05 -8.01
C GLU A 167 -7.51 2.28 -9.23
N SER A 168 -7.11 1.02 -9.05
CA SER A 168 -6.61 0.20 -10.15
C SER A 168 -7.64 0.01 -11.27
N ARG A 169 -8.95 0.05 -10.96
CA ARG A 169 -10.04 -0.03 -11.95
C ARG A 169 -10.17 1.23 -12.80
N ASN A 170 -9.87 2.38 -12.22
CA ASN A 170 -10.04 3.68 -12.85
C ASN A 170 -8.79 4.10 -13.64
N GLY A 171 -7.62 3.58 -13.26
CA GLY A 171 -6.35 3.81 -13.96
C GLY A 171 -6.12 2.87 -15.15
N GLY A 172 -5.07 3.16 -15.93
CA GLY A 172 -4.54 2.24 -16.97
C GLY A 172 -3.79 1.05 -16.38
N SER A 173 -4.30 0.44 -15.31
CA SER A 173 -3.73 -0.75 -14.67
C SER A 173 -3.95 -2.01 -15.52
N TRP A 174 -3.13 -3.04 -15.27
CA TRP A 174 -3.34 -4.38 -15.81
C TRP A 174 -4.33 -5.20 -14.97
N ILE A 175 -4.63 -4.74 -13.74
CA ILE A 175 -5.58 -5.40 -12.83
C ILE A 175 -7.00 -5.22 -13.37
N GLU A 176 -7.68 -6.32 -13.64
CA GLU A 176 -9.06 -6.35 -14.10
C GLU A 176 -10.05 -6.31 -12.93
N SER A 177 -11.31 -5.99 -13.22
CA SER A 177 -12.35 -5.79 -12.20
C SER A 177 -12.53 -6.97 -11.26
N GLU A 178 -12.45 -8.22 -11.76
CA GLU A 178 -12.59 -9.40 -10.91
C GLU A 178 -11.46 -9.50 -9.88
N LEU A 179 -10.22 -9.17 -10.28
CA LEU A 179 -9.08 -9.19 -9.36
C LEU A 179 -9.15 -8.03 -8.36
N ALA A 180 -9.58 -6.85 -8.79
CA ALA A 180 -9.86 -5.75 -7.88
C ALA A 180 -10.96 -6.14 -6.85
N ASP A 181 -12.05 -6.80 -7.28
CA ASP A 181 -13.12 -7.28 -6.39
C ASP A 181 -12.56 -8.26 -5.34
N ARG A 182 -11.67 -9.16 -5.74
CA ARG A 182 -11.04 -10.13 -4.84
C ARG A 182 -10.11 -9.47 -3.83
N LEU A 183 -9.34 -8.47 -4.25
CA LEU A 183 -8.47 -7.71 -3.35
C LEU A 183 -9.27 -6.86 -2.36
N CYS A 184 -10.36 -6.23 -2.79
CA CYS A 184 -11.29 -5.53 -1.90
C CYS A 184 -11.93 -6.50 -0.91
N ALA A 185 -12.43 -7.65 -1.37
CA ALA A 185 -12.99 -8.66 -0.47
C ALA A 185 -11.96 -9.19 0.56
N LEU A 186 -10.69 -9.31 0.18
CA LEU A 186 -9.61 -9.67 1.10
C LEU A 186 -9.33 -8.55 2.13
N ALA A 187 -9.42 -7.28 1.71
CA ALA A 187 -9.33 -6.14 2.62
C ALA A 187 -10.49 -6.12 3.62
N ASP A 188 -11.72 -6.30 3.15
CA ASP A 188 -12.93 -6.31 3.98
C ASP A 188 -12.95 -7.47 4.99
N ALA A 189 -12.36 -8.61 4.62
CA ALA A 189 -12.21 -9.75 5.51
C ALA A 189 -11.29 -9.47 6.70
N ASN A 190 -10.43 -8.44 6.63
CA ASN A 190 -9.47 -8.03 7.66
C ASN A 190 -8.79 -9.22 8.35
N VAL A 191 -8.12 -10.04 7.56
CA VAL A 191 -7.43 -11.26 7.98
C VAL A 191 -6.21 -10.89 8.83
N ASP A 192 -6.27 -11.26 10.11
CA ASP A 192 -5.21 -11.00 11.09
C ASP A 192 -3.81 -11.37 10.57
N LEU A 193 -2.86 -10.45 10.77
CA LEU A 193 -1.44 -10.60 10.45
C LEU A 193 -1.11 -10.79 8.96
N LEU A 194 -2.09 -10.69 8.06
CA LEU A 194 -1.85 -10.68 6.63
C LEU A 194 -1.06 -9.41 6.24
N PRO A 195 0.02 -9.52 5.44
CA PRO A 195 0.86 -8.39 5.06
C PRO A 195 0.19 -7.49 4.00
N TYR A 196 -0.88 -6.81 4.40
CA TYR A 196 -1.68 -5.91 3.57
C TYR A 196 -0.84 -4.79 2.94
N LYS A 197 0.15 -4.27 3.66
CA LYS A 197 1.03 -3.19 3.19
C LYS A 197 1.78 -3.58 1.91
N GLU A 198 2.26 -4.81 1.82
CA GLU A 198 2.96 -5.35 0.66
C GLU A 198 2.01 -5.52 -0.53
N LEU A 199 0.77 -5.96 -0.28
CA LEU A 199 -0.27 -6.06 -1.30
C LEU A 199 -0.65 -4.69 -1.85
N CYS A 200 -0.90 -3.71 -0.96
CA CYS A 200 -1.22 -2.33 -1.35
C CYS A 200 -0.19 -1.80 -2.34
N ARG A 201 1.11 -1.94 -2.06
CA ARG A 201 2.18 -1.44 -2.94
C ARG A 201 2.13 -2.01 -4.35
N SER A 202 1.70 -3.26 -4.48
CA SER A 202 1.67 -3.95 -5.77
C SER A 202 0.43 -3.68 -6.61
N THR A 203 -0.66 -3.13 -6.06
CA THR A 203 -1.91 -2.90 -6.82
C THR A 203 -1.77 -1.82 -7.90
N LEU A 204 -0.83 -0.90 -7.73
CA LEU A 204 -0.55 0.19 -8.68
C LEU A 204 0.78 0.00 -9.44
N ASP A 205 1.41 -1.18 -9.35
CA ASP A 205 2.55 -1.51 -10.17
C ASP A 205 2.10 -1.91 -11.59
N LEU A 206 2.84 -1.46 -12.60
CA LEU A 206 2.59 -1.81 -14.00
C LEU A 206 3.06 -3.23 -14.32
N ASP A 207 3.95 -3.79 -13.50
CA ASP A 207 4.45 -5.14 -13.66
C ASP A 207 3.62 -6.13 -12.82
N PRO A 208 2.87 -7.06 -13.44
CA PRO A 208 2.06 -8.03 -12.71
C PRO A 208 2.86 -8.98 -11.83
N ARG A 209 4.15 -9.16 -12.12
CA ARG A 209 5.06 -9.96 -11.28
C ARG A 209 5.14 -9.40 -9.86
N SER A 210 4.96 -8.09 -9.67
CA SER A 210 4.98 -7.48 -8.34
C SER A 210 3.83 -7.96 -7.45
N LEU A 211 2.60 -8.04 -7.97
CA LEU A 211 1.46 -8.54 -7.20
C LEU A 211 1.59 -10.04 -6.91
N PHE A 212 2.01 -10.83 -7.90
CA PHE A 212 2.34 -12.25 -7.68
C PHE A 212 3.36 -12.42 -6.55
N MET A 213 4.44 -11.65 -6.55
CA MET A 213 5.49 -11.73 -5.53
C MET A 213 4.99 -11.29 -4.14
N SER A 214 4.10 -10.30 -4.06
CA SER A 214 3.47 -9.89 -2.80
C SER A 214 2.55 -10.98 -2.26
N LEU A 215 1.70 -11.58 -3.10
CA LEU A 215 0.84 -12.71 -2.73
C LEU A 215 1.65 -13.94 -2.30
N TYR A 216 2.73 -14.24 -3.02
CA TYR A 216 3.67 -15.29 -2.64
C TYR A 216 4.25 -15.07 -1.23
N ARG A 217 4.67 -13.84 -0.91
CA ARG A 217 5.20 -13.49 0.42
C ARG A 217 4.16 -13.63 1.52
N CYS A 218 2.89 -13.37 1.21
CA CYS A 218 1.80 -13.68 2.14
C CYS A 218 1.83 -15.17 2.48
N VAL A 219 1.82 -16.05 1.49
CA VAL A 219 1.88 -17.51 1.72
C VAL A 219 3.16 -17.91 2.47
N GLU A 220 4.31 -17.34 2.10
CA GLU A 220 5.61 -17.59 2.75
C GLU A 220 5.62 -17.25 4.24
N ALA A 221 4.91 -16.19 4.66
CA ALA A 221 4.82 -15.79 6.07
C ALA A 221 4.24 -16.90 6.98
N THR A 222 3.53 -17.86 6.40
CA THR A 222 2.92 -18.99 7.13
C THR A 222 3.75 -20.27 7.10
N TYR A 223 4.91 -20.31 6.44
CA TYR A 223 5.72 -21.53 6.30
C TYR A 223 6.16 -22.16 7.62
N ALA A 224 6.35 -21.34 8.66
CA ALA A 224 6.76 -21.84 9.96
C ALA A 224 5.60 -22.45 10.77
N HIS A 225 4.34 -22.12 10.44
CA HIS A 225 3.15 -22.47 11.23
C HIS A 225 3.11 -23.95 11.62
N ASP A 226 3.05 -24.88 10.65
CA ASP A 226 2.90 -26.32 10.96
C ASP A 226 4.01 -26.86 11.88
N LYS A 227 5.27 -26.45 11.65
CA LYS A 227 6.42 -26.95 12.43
C LYS A 227 6.50 -26.29 13.80
N ALA A 228 6.26 -24.98 13.88
CA ALA A 228 6.26 -24.24 15.14
C ALA A 228 5.09 -24.68 16.03
N THR A 229 3.90 -24.91 15.47
CA THR A 229 2.74 -25.45 16.20
C THR A 229 2.99 -26.86 16.70
N LYS A 230 3.58 -27.75 15.88
CA LYS A 230 3.98 -29.09 16.35
C LYS A 230 5.03 -29.04 17.45
N LEU A 231 5.96 -28.08 17.39
CA LEU A 231 6.96 -27.88 18.43
C LEU A 231 6.33 -27.35 19.72
N LYS A 232 5.45 -26.35 19.62
CA LYS A 232 4.62 -25.80 20.71
C LYS A 232 3.92 -26.94 21.46
N GLN A 233 3.20 -27.80 20.72
CA GLN A 233 2.50 -28.96 21.27
C GLN A 233 3.44 -30.01 21.86
N GLY A 234 4.50 -30.37 21.14
CA GLY A 234 5.46 -31.39 21.55
C GLY A 234 6.27 -31.01 22.80
N LEU A 235 6.50 -29.72 23.02
CA LEU A 235 7.22 -29.19 24.18
C LEU A 235 6.29 -28.59 25.25
N SER A 236 4.98 -28.55 25.02
CA SER A 236 3.99 -27.90 25.91
C SER A 236 4.35 -26.44 26.21
N ILE A 237 4.70 -25.69 25.17
CA ILE A 237 4.98 -24.26 25.25
C ILE A 237 3.67 -23.48 25.10
N GLU A 238 3.47 -22.46 25.93
CA GLU A 238 2.25 -21.62 25.90
C GLU A 238 2.32 -20.46 24.90
N HIS A 239 3.53 -20.09 24.44
CA HIS A 239 3.76 -19.04 23.44
C HIS A 239 3.10 -19.33 22.10
N GLU A 240 2.74 -18.27 21.38
CA GLU A 240 2.22 -18.38 20.02
C GLU A 240 3.27 -18.85 19.03
N TRP A 241 2.83 -19.51 17.96
CA TRP A 241 3.75 -20.16 17.03
C TRP A 241 4.70 -19.17 16.34
N GLN A 242 4.27 -17.92 16.15
CA GLN A 242 5.05 -16.83 15.55
C GLN A 242 6.21 -16.44 16.46
N GLU A 243 5.96 -16.32 17.77
CA GLU A 243 7.02 -16.04 18.77
C GLU A 243 8.04 -17.18 18.79
N ILE A 244 7.57 -18.43 18.73
CA ILE A 244 8.45 -19.61 18.66
C ILE A 244 9.28 -19.57 17.37
N ALA A 245 8.67 -19.27 16.23
CA ALA A 245 9.36 -19.18 14.94
C ALA A 245 10.41 -18.06 14.93
N GLU A 246 10.09 -16.89 15.49
CA GLU A 246 11.01 -15.75 15.61
C GLU A 246 12.23 -16.11 16.46
N ILE A 247 12.02 -16.74 17.62
CA ILE A 247 13.11 -17.17 18.51
C ILE A 247 13.99 -18.22 17.81
N LEU A 248 13.39 -19.20 17.13
CA LEU A 248 14.13 -20.21 16.37
C LEU A 248 14.98 -19.58 15.26
N GLU A 249 14.46 -18.60 14.55
CA GLU A 249 15.22 -17.90 13.53
C GLU A 249 16.37 -17.10 14.14
N LYS A 250 16.10 -16.32 15.19
CA LYS A 250 17.08 -15.42 15.80
C LYS A 250 18.20 -16.17 16.52
N GLU A 251 17.86 -17.18 17.31
CA GLU A 251 18.81 -17.85 18.21
C GLU A 251 19.45 -19.08 17.56
N MET A 252 18.76 -19.73 16.61
CA MET A 252 19.21 -20.99 15.99
C MET A 252 19.48 -20.86 14.49
N SER A 253 19.20 -19.69 13.87
CA SER A 253 19.22 -19.54 12.41
C SER A 253 18.34 -20.56 11.70
N TRP A 254 17.32 -21.09 12.40
CA TRP A 254 16.43 -22.09 11.84
C TRP A 254 15.40 -21.40 10.95
N ARG A 255 15.22 -21.93 9.74
CA ARG A 255 14.16 -21.52 8.83
C ARG A 255 13.53 -22.75 8.17
N PRO A 256 12.21 -22.74 7.94
CA PRO A 256 11.54 -23.82 7.25
C PRO A 256 12.04 -23.93 5.79
N LEU A 257 12.25 -25.16 5.31
CA LEU A 257 12.64 -25.42 3.92
C LEU A 257 11.50 -25.01 2.97
N GLU A 258 11.73 -23.97 2.17
CA GLU A 258 10.75 -23.28 1.31
C GLU A 258 9.88 -24.24 0.50
N ALA A 259 10.47 -25.04 -0.41
CA ALA A 259 9.73 -25.94 -1.29
C ALA A 259 8.87 -26.97 -0.54
N SER A 260 9.33 -27.48 0.60
CA SER A 260 8.54 -28.43 1.40
C SER A 260 7.40 -27.76 2.16
N SER A 261 7.61 -26.51 2.58
CA SER A 261 6.65 -25.77 3.43
C SER A 261 5.50 -25.26 2.59
N LEU A 262 5.78 -24.84 1.36
CA LEU A 262 4.75 -24.44 0.40
C LEU A 262 3.76 -25.57 0.10
N ASN A 263 4.23 -26.81 -0.07
CA ASN A 263 3.33 -27.95 -0.28
C ASN A 263 2.42 -28.22 0.93
N VAL A 264 2.92 -28.00 2.15
CA VAL A 264 2.14 -28.19 3.38
C VAL A 264 1.11 -27.07 3.52
N VAL A 265 1.54 -25.83 3.33
CA VAL A 265 0.69 -24.66 3.48
C VAL A 265 -0.42 -24.63 2.42
N LEU A 266 -0.10 -24.94 1.16
CA LEU A 266 -1.11 -25.00 0.10
C LEU A 266 -2.13 -26.13 0.28
N ALA A 267 -1.91 -27.08 1.20
CA ALA A 267 -2.90 -28.10 1.51
C ALA A 267 -4.14 -27.52 2.23
N PHE A 268 -4.06 -26.30 2.74
CA PHE A 268 -5.18 -25.59 3.36
C PHE A 268 -6.05 -24.81 2.36
N ALA A 269 -5.59 -24.62 1.12
CA ALA A 269 -6.33 -23.89 0.09
C ALA A 269 -7.42 -24.75 -0.58
N GLN A 270 -8.45 -24.11 -1.13
CA GLN A 270 -9.48 -24.80 -1.89
C GLN A 270 -8.91 -25.52 -3.12
N VAL A 271 -9.50 -26.69 -3.41
CA VAL A 271 -9.10 -27.54 -4.54
C VAL A 271 -9.20 -26.82 -5.88
N ASP A 272 -10.23 -26.00 -6.07
CA ASP A 272 -10.46 -25.31 -7.34
C ASP A 272 -9.44 -24.20 -7.57
N ASP A 273 -9.05 -23.45 -6.53
CA ASP A 273 -7.97 -22.45 -6.63
C ASP A 273 -6.62 -23.10 -6.95
N LEU A 274 -6.31 -24.27 -6.35
CA LEU A 274 -5.08 -25.00 -6.66
C LEU A 274 -5.06 -25.53 -8.10
N ARG A 275 -6.21 -25.96 -8.62
CA ARG A 275 -6.33 -26.35 -10.04
C ARG A 275 -6.13 -25.16 -10.95
N GLU A 276 -6.72 -24.02 -10.60
CA GLU A 276 -6.60 -22.76 -11.33
C GLU A 276 -5.13 -22.33 -11.43
N VAL A 277 -4.39 -22.34 -10.31
CA VAL A 277 -2.94 -22.11 -10.31
C VAL A 277 -2.20 -23.07 -11.23
N CYS A 278 -2.52 -24.37 -11.18
CA CYS A 278 -1.89 -25.37 -12.04
C CYS A 278 -2.16 -25.12 -13.53
N GLU A 279 -3.40 -24.75 -13.88
CA GLU A 279 -3.80 -24.45 -15.26
C GLU A 279 -3.09 -23.21 -15.78
N CYS A 280 -3.09 -22.11 -15.03
CA CYS A 280 -2.40 -20.87 -15.39
C CYS A 280 -0.89 -21.07 -15.62
N LEU A 281 -0.29 -22.01 -14.89
CA LEU A 281 1.14 -22.33 -14.97
C LEU A 281 1.44 -23.55 -15.86
N ASN A 282 0.46 -24.02 -16.64
CA ASN A 282 0.59 -25.13 -17.59
C ASN A 282 1.13 -26.44 -16.95
N VAL A 283 0.71 -26.72 -15.71
CA VAL A 283 1.09 -27.93 -14.98
C VAL A 283 0.19 -29.09 -15.41
N PRO A 284 0.73 -30.20 -15.95
CA PRO A 284 -0.08 -31.35 -16.32
C PRO A 284 -0.64 -32.06 -15.08
N LEU A 285 -1.97 -32.18 -15.01
CA LEU A 285 -2.68 -32.86 -13.94
C LEU A 285 -3.11 -34.27 -14.38
N TYR A 286 -2.78 -35.27 -13.58
CA TYR A 286 -3.19 -36.67 -13.74
C TYR A 286 -4.14 -37.07 -12.61
N LYS A 287 -4.80 -38.21 -12.75
CA LYS A 287 -5.87 -38.67 -11.83
C LYS A 287 -5.45 -38.68 -10.34
N ASP A 288 -4.20 -39.00 -10.05
CA ASP A 288 -3.67 -39.13 -8.69
C ASP A 288 -2.68 -38.00 -8.33
N THR A 289 -2.70 -36.88 -9.07
CA THR A 289 -1.83 -35.74 -8.78
C THR A 289 -2.22 -35.10 -7.43
N ASN A 290 -1.25 -35.00 -6.52
CA ASN A 290 -1.38 -34.15 -5.33
C ASN A 290 -1.33 -32.68 -5.77
N LEU A 291 -2.49 -32.02 -5.75
CA LEU A 291 -2.65 -30.65 -6.25
C LEU A 291 -1.81 -29.63 -5.47
N ALA A 292 -1.81 -29.68 -4.14
CA ALA A 292 -1.02 -28.78 -3.32
C ALA A 292 0.49 -28.87 -3.64
N SER A 293 1.00 -30.10 -3.84
CA SER A 293 2.39 -30.29 -4.23
C SER A 293 2.69 -29.84 -5.65
N ALA A 294 1.76 -30.03 -6.59
CA ALA A 294 1.92 -29.63 -7.98
C ALA A 294 1.90 -28.10 -8.11
N ALA A 295 0.91 -27.44 -7.50
CA ALA A 295 0.80 -25.99 -7.44
C ALA A 295 1.98 -25.37 -6.70
N GLY A 296 2.38 -25.91 -5.54
CA GLY A 296 3.51 -25.41 -4.77
C GLY A 296 4.81 -25.44 -5.56
N LYS A 297 5.09 -26.55 -6.25
CA LYS A 297 6.25 -26.61 -7.14
C LYS A 297 6.19 -25.54 -8.24
N ALA A 298 5.04 -25.38 -8.90
CA ALA A 298 4.89 -24.43 -10.00
C ALA A 298 5.03 -22.97 -9.56
N VAL A 299 4.41 -22.59 -8.43
CA VAL A 299 4.54 -21.26 -7.82
C VAL A 299 6.00 -20.98 -7.44
N TYR A 300 6.67 -21.94 -6.80
CA TYR A 300 8.09 -21.81 -6.44
C TYR A 300 9.01 -21.68 -7.67
N ASP A 301 8.74 -22.46 -8.73
CA ASP A 301 9.49 -22.38 -9.98
C ASP A 301 9.28 -21.03 -10.67
N LEU A 302 8.04 -20.51 -10.70
CA LEU A 302 7.74 -19.16 -11.22
C LEU A 302 8.46 -18.07 -10.42
N ARG A 303 8.35 -18.09 -9.09
CA ARG A 303 9.07 -17.17 -8.19
C ARG A 303 10.56 -17.17 -8.47
N ASN A 304 11.17 -18.35 -8.64
CA ASN A 304 12.59 -18.45 -8.96
C ASN A 304 12.95 -17.89 -10.33
N ARG A 305 12.09 -18.05 -11.35
CA ARG A 305 12.30 -17.44 -12.67
C ARG A 305 12.22 -15.92 -12.62
N ILE A 306 11.33 -15.37 -11.78
CA ILE A 306 11.19 -13.92 -11.59
C ILE A 306 12.41 -13.34 -10.86
N VAL A 307 12.86 -13.99 -9.78
CA VAL A 307 13.93 -13.46 -8.91
C VAL A 307 15.34 -13.76 -9.43
N HIS A 308 15.55 -14.88 -10.12
CA HIS A 308 16.89 -15.31 -10.54
C HIS A 308 17.09 -15.20 -12.05
N TYR A 309 17.83 -14.17 -12.47
CA TYR A 309 18.38 -14.06 -13.83
C TYR A 309 19.50 -15.07 -14.05
N ARG A 310 19.13 -16.34 -14.27
CA ARG A 310 20.09 -17.40 -14.59
C ARG A 310 20.33 -17.42 -16.10
N PRO A 311 21.58 -17.54 -16.59
CA PRO A 311 21.87 -17.58 -18.03
C PRO A 311 21.14 -18.67 -18.82
N ALA A 312 20.71 -19.75 -18.15
CA ALA A 312 20.00 -20.87 -18.75
C ALA A 312 18.46 -20.75 -18.70
N LEU A 313 17.92 -19.72 -18.05
CA LEU A 313 16.48 -19.49 -17.94
C LEU A 313 16.13 -18.19 -18.66
N ALA A 314 15.19 -18.27 -19.60
CA ALA A 314 14.61 -17.08 -20.19
C ALA A 314 13.88 -16.28 -19.08
N PRO A 315 13.95 -14.93 -19.11
CA PRO A 315 13.08 -14.09 -18.29
C PRO A 315 11.61 -14.48 -18.47
N VAL A 316 10.79 -14.24 -17.45
CA VAL A 316 9.33 -14.36 -17.59
C VAL A 316 8.83 -13.10 -18.28
N GLU A 317 8.36 -13.24 -19.52
CA GLU A 317 7.67 -12.17 -20.21
C GLU A 317 6.24 -12.00 -19.67
N SER A 318 5.73 -10.77 -19.66
CA SER A 318 4.41 -10.45 -19.10
C SER A 318 3.28 -11.18 -19.82
N GLU A 319 3.43 -11.52 -21.10
CA GLU A 319 2.38 -12.13 -21.91
C GLU A 319 2.32 -13.65 -21.80
N GLU A 320 3.27 -14.28 -21.09
CA GLU A 320 3.33 -15.75 -20.94
C GLU A 320 2.25 -16.32 -20.02
N ILE A 321 1.70 -15.51 -19.13
CA ILE A 321 0.84 -15.93 -18.02
C ILE A 321 -0.39 -15.04 -17.99
N ASP A 322 -1.56 -15.65 -17.78
CA ASP A 322 -2.76 -14.92 -17.40
C ASP A 322 -2.64 -14.48 -15.94
N TRP A 323 -2.08 -13.29 -15.74
CA TRP A 323 -1.78 -12.76 -14.41
C TRP A 323 -3.03 -12.46 -13.60
N ASN A 324 -4.11 -12.00 -14.22
CA ASN A 324 -5.36 -11.74 -13.52
C ASN A 324 -5.92 -13.05 -12.95
N ARG A 325 -6.02 -14.09 -13.78
CA ARG A 325 -6.51 -15.41 -13.36
C ARG A 325 -5.61 -16.06 -12.31
N LEU A 326 -4.29 -15.98 -12.48
CA LEU A 326 -3.33 -16.51 -11.49
C LEU A 326 -3.41 -15.76 -10.15
N CYS A 327 -3.42 -14.41 -10.17
CA CYS A 327 -3.48 -13.62 -8.95
C CYS A 327 -4.82 -13.76 -8.25
N ASN A 328 -5.94 -13.93 -8.98
CA ASN A 328 -7.25 -14.25 -8.40
C ASN A 328 -7.19 -15.50 -7.53
N ALA A 329 -6.67 -16.61 -8.08
CA ALA A 329 -6.52 -17.84 -7.32
C ALA A 329 -5.56 -17.66 -6.12
N LEU A 330 -4.47 -16.90 -6.29
CA LEU A 330 -3.51 -16.66 -5.21
C LEU A 330 -4.03 -15.75 -4.10
N VAL A 331 -4.95 -14.82 -4.38
CA VAL A 331 -5.66 -14.04 -3.36
C VAL A 331 -6.49 -14.97 -2.48
N SER A 332 -7.28 -15.87 -3.09
CA SER A 332 -8.05 -16.88 -2.35
C SER A 332 -7.15 -17.80 -1.52
N VAL A 333 -6.08 -18.32 -2.13
CA VAL A 333 -5.09 -19.17 -1.46
C VAL A 333 -4.48 -18.47 -0.26
N ALA A 334 -4.09 -17.19 -0.40
CA ALA A 334 -3.52 -16.43 0.72
C ALA A 334 -4.55 -16.29 1.85
N GLY A 335 -5.80 -15.96 1.55
CA GLY A 335 -6.88 -15.90 2.54
C GLY A 335 -7.07 -17.21 3.30
N ASP A 336 -7.20 -18.33 2.58
CA ASP A 336 -7.38 -19.67 3.18
C ASP A 336 -6.21 -20.08 4.09
N VAL A 337 -4.99 -19.83 3.62
CA VAL A 337 -3.76 -20.18 4.33
C VAL A 337 -3.63 -19.39 5.63
N PHE A 338 -3.89 -18.07 5.60
CA PHE A 338 -3.88 -17.27 6.82
C PHE A 338 -5.01 -17.65 7.76
N HIS A 339 -6.22 -17.88 7.24
CA HIS A 339 -7.32 -18.34 8.05
C HIS A 339 -6.99 -19.65 8.78
N SER A 340 -6.31 -20.59 8.12
CA SER A 340 -5.87 -21.82 8.79
C SER A 340 -4.71 -21.61 9.78
N ALA A 341 -3.78 -20.68 9.50
CA ALA A 341 -2.60 -20.46 10.34
C ALA A 341 -2.87 -19.58 11.57
N TYR A 342 -3.90 -18.73 11.51
CA TYR A 342 -4.21 -17.74 12.54
C TYR A 342 -5.65 -17.84 13.06
N GLY A 343 -6.60 -18.33 12.25
CA GLY A 343 -8.00 -18.44 12.64
C GLY A 343 -8.32 -19.59 13.61
N GLN A 344 -7.49 -20.64 13.67
CA GLN A 344 -7.72 -21.79 14.55
C GLN A 344 -7.32 -21.55 16.02
N GLU A 345 -6.44 -20.59 16.31
CA GLU A 345 -5.96 -20.34 17.68
C GLU A 345 -6.97 -19.58 18.56
N ARG A 346 -7.99 -18.92 17.98
CA ARG A 346 -9.07 -18.24 18.73
C ARG A 346 -10.26 -19.12 19.12
N ALA A 347 -10.34 -20.35 18.59
CA ALA A 347 -11.44 -21.28 18.87
C ALA A 347 -11.12 -22.31 19.98
N ALA A 348 -9.91 -22.25 20.54
CA ALA A 348 -9.46 -23.03 21.69
C ALA A 348 -9.29 -22.11 22.90
#